data_AF-A0A7J4JJ05-F1
#
_entry.id   AF-A0A7J4JJ05-F1
#
_cell.length_a   1.000
_cell.length_b   1.000
_cell.length_c   1.000
_cell.angle_alpha   90.00
_cell.angle_beta   90.00
_cell.angle_gamma   90.00
#
_symmetry.space_group_name_H-M   'P 1'
#
loop_
_entity.id
_entity.type
_entity.pdbx_description
1 polymer ?
#
loop_
_entity_poly.entity_id
_entity_poly.type
_entity_poly.pdbx_seq_one_letter_code
_entity_poly.pdbx_strand_id
1 'polypeptide(L)' 'MPAKNLFACPECGLFYPVEALAKKCAAWCRVHPGTCDPGIIGQAVKKR' A
#
# COMPACT_ATOMS: atom_id res chain seq x y z
N MET A 1 12.67 -17.83 9.29
CA MET A 1 11.88 -17.69 8.05
C MET A 1 11.94 -16.22 7.64
N PRO A 2 12.33 -15.86 6.41
CA PRO A 2 12.56 -14.46 6.07
C PRO A 2 11.24 -13.70 6.17
N ALA A 3 11.19 -12.74 7.11
CA ALA A 3 10.12 -11.78 7.19
C ALA A 3 10.05 -11.07 5.84
N LYS A 4 9.03 -11.37 5.04
CA LYS A 4 8.73 -10.64 3.82
C LYS A 4 8.39 -9.22 4.30
N ASN A 5 9.34 -8.30 4.18
CA ASN A 5 9.14 -6.90 4.53
C ASN A 5 8.10 -6.32 3.57
N LEU A 6 6.84 -6.42 3.96
CA LEU A 6 5.74 -5.77 3.29
C LEU A 6 5.78 -4.30 3.68
N PHE A 7 5.72 -3.42 2.70
CA PHE A 7 5.69 -1.98 2.90
C PHE A 7 4.26 -1.54 3.14
N ALA A 8 4.00 -0.95 4.31
CA ALA A 8 2.67 -0.45 4.65
C ALA A 8 2.47 0.99 4.14
N CYS A 9 1.29 1.25 3.60
CA CYS A 9 0.78 2.60 3.37
C CYS A 9 0.33 3.21 4.70
N PRO A 10 0.92 4.31 5.18
CA PRO A 10 0.56 4.92 6.46
C PRO A 10 -0.83 5.56 6.45
N GLU A 11 -1.32 5.97 5.29
CA GLU A 11 -2.62 6.64 5.13
C GLU A 11 -3.79 5.66 5.19
N CYS A 12 -3.57 4.43 4.71
CA CYS A 12 -4.62 3.50 4.39
C CYS A 12 -4.46 2.12 5.03
N GLY A 13 -3.32 1.85 5.66
CA GLY A 13 -3.02 0.60 6.34
C GLY A 13 -2.85 -0.62 5.42
N LEU A 14 -2.81 -0.43 4.10
CA LEU A 14 -2.60 -1.50 3.13
C LEU A 14 -1.12 -1.91 3.07
N PHE A 15 -0.89 -3.22 2.97
CA PHE A 15 0.44 -3.81 2.90
C PHE A 15 0.78 -4.16 1.46
N TYR A 16 1.98 -3.78 1.02
CA TYR A 16 2.46 -3.99 -0.34
C TYR A 16 3.73 -4.83 -0.36
N PRO A 17 3.91 -5.70 -1.36
CA PRO A 17 5.15 -6.46 -1.49
C PRO A 17 6.31 -5.63 -2.04
N VAL A 18 6.02 -4.44 -2.57
CA VAL A 18 6.99 -3.55 -3.22
C VAL A 18 6.89 -2.16 -2.62
N GLU A 19 8.03 -1.57 -2.24
CA GLU A 19 8.09 -0.21 -1.69
C GLU A 19 7.48 0.82 -2.65
N ALA A 20 7.72 0.66 -3.95
CA ALA A 20 7.16 1.53 -4.98
C ALA A 20 5.62 1.57 -4.94
N LEU A 21 4.95 0.44 -4.68
CA LEU A 21 3.50 0.41 -4.53
C LEU A 21 3.05 1.14 -3.26
N ALA A 22 3.73 0.92 -2.14
CA ALA A 22 3.43 1.63 -0.90
C ALA A 22 3.63 3.15 -1.03
N LYS A 23 4.73 3.59 -1.66
CA LYS A 23 5.00 5.01 -1.96
C LYS A 23 3.95 5.60 -2.90
N LYS A 24 3.56 4.87 -3.93
CA LYS A 24 2.55 5.31 -4.91
C LYS A 24 1.17 5.37 -4.27
N CYS A 25 0.84 4.44 -3.38
CA CYS A 25 -0.39 4.47 -2.58
C CYS A 25 -0.40 5.66 -1.62
N ALA A 26 0.69 5.89 -0.89
CA ALA A 26 0.83 7.00 0.03
C ALA A 26 0.76 8.35 -0.69
N ALA A 27 1.40 8.48 -1.86
CA ALA A 27 1.32 9.67 -2.70
C ALA A 27 -0.11 9.91 -3.20
N TRP A 28 -0.80 8.85 -3.63
CA TRP A 28 -2.20 8.94 -4.05
C TRP A 28 -3.10 9.37 -2.89
N CYS A 29 -2.99 8.73 -1.73
CA CYS A 29 -3.77 9.09 -0.55
C CYS A 29 -3.52 10.53 -0.11
N ARG A 30 -2.28 11.03 -0.26
CA ARG A 30 -1.94 12.42 0.06
C ARG A 30 -2.62 13.43 -0.88
N VAL A 31 -2.83 13.06 -2.15
CA VAL A 31 -3.54 13.89 -3.13
C VAL A 31 -5.05 13.75 -2.98
N HIS A 32 -5.53 12.54 -2.69
CA HIS A 32 -6.94 12.19 -2.51
C HIS A 32 -7.16 11.64 -1.10
N PRO A 33 -7.23 12.51 -0.08
CA PRO A 33 -7.40 12.08 1.30
C PRO A 33 -8.68 11.26 1.45
N GLY A 34 -8.54 10.06 2.04
CA GLY A 34 -9.63 9.11 2.24
C GLY A 34 -9.92 8.16 1.07
N THR A 35 -9.19 8.27 -0.05
CA THR A 35 -9.32 7.34 -1.19
C THR A 35 -7.96 6.75 -1.55
N CYS A 36 -7.93 5.43 -1.75
CA CYS A 36 -6.77 4.74 -2.28
C CYS A 36 -6.96 4.44 -3.77
N ASP A 37 -5.86 4.42 -4.52
CA ASP A 37 -5.91 4.06 -5.94
C ASP A 37 -6.31 2.59 -6.10
N PRO A 38 -7.44 2.27 -6.75
CA PRO A 38 -7.94 0.90 -6.85
C PRO A 38 -6.98 -0.04 -7.61
N GLY A 39 -6.19 0.48 -8.55
CA GLY A 39 -5.15 -0.29 -9.24
C GLY A 39 -4.00 -0.68 -8.31
N ILE A 40 -3.65 0.19 -7.38
CA ILE A 40 -2.66 -0.09 -6.33
C ILE A 40 -3.26 -1.03 -5.27
N ILE A 41 -4.47 -0.79 -4.78
CA ILE A 41 -5.15 -1.68 -3.81
C ILE A 41 -5.28 -3.10 -4.34
N GLY A 42 -5.50 -3.29 -5.65
CA GLY A 42 -5.55 -4.61 -6.27
C GLY A 42 -4.24 -5.41 -6.15
N GLN A 43 -3.11 -4.72 -5.99
CA GLN A 43 -1.79 -5.29 -5.75
C GLN A 43 -1.45 -5.41 -4.25
N ALA A 44 -2.33 -4.94 -3.37
CA ALA A 44 -2.11 -5.02 -1.93
C ALA A 44 -2.25 -6.47 -1.46
N VAL A 45 -1.35 -6.86 -0.56
CA VAL A 45 -1.39 -8.17 0.07
C VAL A 45 -2.29 -8.09 1.29
N LYS A 46 -3.47 -8.71 1.24
CA LYS A 46 -4.21 -9.03 2.46
C LYS A 46 -3.51 -10.19 3.15
N LYS A 47 -2.94 -9.95 4.34
CA LYS A 47 -2.69 -11.05 5.27
C LYS A 47 -4.05 -11.63 5.65
N ARG A 48 -4.40 -12.76 5.05
CA ARG A 48 -5.50 -13.60 5.50
C ARG A 48 -5.03 -14.46 6.66
#